data_AF-A0A519MDD0-F1
#
_entry.id   AF-A0A519MDD0-F1
#
_cell.length_a   1.000
_cell.length_b   1.000
_cell.length_c   1.000
_cell.angle_alpha   90.00
_cell.angle_beta   90.00
_cell.angle_gamma   90.00
#
_symmetry.space_group_name_H-M   'P 1'
#
loop_
_entity.id
_entity.type
_entity.pdbx_description
1 polymer ?
#
loop_
_entity_poly.entity_id
_entity_poly.type
_entity_poly.pdbx_seq_one_letter_code
_entity_poly.pdbx_strand_id
1 'polypeptide(L)'
;MNTCLHCGEATTNPKYCSRSHAAIHTNRAAPKRKPQGTCLVCQAPVHANRQYCAAHKRLPSRSEYYDLTVTEFKARNAHLHPSYYRGHLNTLTRLLNAHRPRVCQACGYDKHAEHCHIRPLKAFPDTTTIRELSGPDNIFLLCPNCHWEYDHGLLRVTPTGFQPVSRP
;
A
#
# COMPACT_ATOMS: atom_id res chain seq x y z
N MET A 1 -43.56 12.70 12.69
CA MET A 1 -42.30 11.93 12.50
C MET A 1 -41.16 12.91 12.50
N ASN A 2 -40.10 12.67 13.25
CA ASN A 2 -38.93 13.55 13.26
C ASN A 2 -37.96 13.13 12.16
N THR A 3 -37.05 14.01 11.76
CA THR A 3 -35.97 13.70 10.82
C THR A 3 -34.62 13.76 11.53
N CYS A 4 -33.73 12.83 11.20
CA CYS A 4 -32.42 12.77 11.81
C CYS A 4 -31.54 13.92 11.29
N LEU A 5 -30.99 14.74 12.19
CA LEU A 5 -30.13 15.87 11.82
C LEU A 5 -28.78 15.46 11.20
N HIS A 6 -28.42 14.17 11.23
CA HIS A 6 -27.18 13.67 10.64
C HIS A 6 -27.38 13.07 9.24
N CYS A 7 -28.39 12.21 9.07
CA CYS A 7 -28.61 11.45 7.83
C CYS A 7 -29.92 11.78 7.10
N GLY A 8 -30.78 12.65 7.66
CA GLY A 8 -32.05 13.06 7.06
C GLY A 8 -33.20 12.06 7.22
N GLU A 9 -32.92 10.81 7.57
CA GLU A 9 -33.92 9.74 7.68
C GLU A 9 -35.01 9.98 8.73
N ALA A 10 -36.21 9.45 8.47
CA ALA A 10 -37.32 9.48 9.42
C ALA A 10 -36.98 8.70 10.70
N THR A 11 -37.31 9.28 11.84
CA THR A 11 -36.96 8.74 13.15
C THR A 11 -38.04 9.03 14.19
N THR A 12 -38.19 8.10 15.12
CA THR A 12 -39.03 8.25 16.32
C THR A 12 -38.32 9.05 17.41
N ASN A 13 -36.99 9.08 17.41
CA ASN A 13 -36.19 9.92 18.31
C ASN A 13 -36.25 11.41 17.91
N PRO A 14 -36.32 12.37 18.85
CA PRO A 14 -36.40 13.80 18.59
C PRO A 14 -35.33 14.39 17.65
N LYS A 15 -34.09 13.88 17.66
CA LYS A 15 -32.97 14.52 16.93
C LYS A 15 -32.13 13.57 16.09
N TYR A 16 -31.89 12.35 16.57
CA TYR A 16 -30.97 11.41 15.91
C TYR A 16 -31.52 10.00 15.92
N CYS A 17 -31.45 9.30 14.79
CA CYS A 17 -31.92 7.91 14.67
C CYS A 17 -31.04 6.89 15.41
N SER A 18 -29.83 7.27 15.84
CA SER A 18 -28.93 6.39 16.60
C SER A 18 -28.04 7.16 17.56
N ARG A 19 -27.52 6.46 18.58
CA ARG A 19 -26.47 6.99 19.46
C ARG A 19 -25.23 7.41 18.68
N SER A 20 -24.90 6.71 17.59
CA SER A 20 -23.79 7.04 16.70
C SER A 20 -23.97 8.40 16.02
N HIS A 21 -25.16 8.70 15.51
CA HIS A 21 -25.45 9.99 14.87
C HIS A 21 -25.42 11.16 15.88
N ALA A 22 -25.94 10.94 17.10
CA ALA A 22 -25.79 11.91 18.19
C ALA A 22 -24.31 12.14 18.53
N ALA A 23 -23.51 11.08 18.65
CA ALA A 23 -22.09 11.17 18.94
C ALA A 23 -21.30 11.88 17.84
N ILE A 24 -21.57 11.61 16.56
CA ILE A 24 -20.90 12.32 15.44
C ILE A 24 -21.17 13.82 15.52
N HIS A 25 -22.43 14.20 15.76
CA HIS A 25 -22.80 15.60 15.87
C HIS A 25 -22.10 16.27 17.06
N THR A 26 -22.17 15.68 18.26
CA THR A 26 -21.51 16.22 19.45
C THR A 26 -19.99 16.29 19.30
N ASN A 27 -19.36 15.26 18.73
CA ASN A 27 -17.92 15.24 18.50
C ASN A 27 -17.45 16.30 17.50
N ARG A 28 -18.30 16.71 16.55
CA ARG A 28 -18.02 17.83 15.63
C ARG A 28 -18.24 19.19 16.27
N ALA A 29 -19.34 19.36 17.01
CA ALA A 29 -19.71 20.64 17.62
C ALA A 29 -18.80 21.02 18.80
N ALA A 30 -18.45 20.04 19.64
CA ALA A 30 -17.64 20.23 20.84
C ALA A 30 -16.62 19.07 20.98
N PRO A 31 -15.57 19.04 20.14
CA PRO A 31 -14.58 17.98 20.19
C PRO A 31 -13.86 17.97 21.54
N LYS A 32 -13.77 16.78 22.16
CA LYS A 32 -13.07 16.55 23.44
C LYS A 32 -11.60 17.01 23.40
N ARG A 33 -10.94 16.92 22.25
CA ARG A 33 -9.53 17.29 22.06
C ARG A 33 -9.44 18.38 21.01
N LYS A 34 -8.99 19.57 21.43
CA LYS A 34 -8.67 20.65 20.49
C LYS A 34 -7.35 20.36 19.77
N PRO A 35 -7.20 20.74 18.50
CA PRO A 35 -5.90 20.79 17.83
C PRO A 35 -4.90 21.61 18.66
N GLN A 36 -3.65 21.15 18.76
CA GLN A 36 -2.59 21.81 19.52
C GLN A 36 -1.39 22.20 18.65
N GLY A 37 -1.31 21.68 17.42
CA GLY A 37 -0.29 22.04 16.45
C GLY A 37 -0.82 22.95 15.35
N THR A 38 0.08 23.46 14.53
CA THR A 38 -0.23 24.23 13.31
C THR A 38 0.39 23.57 12.09
N CYS A 39 -0.27 23.69 10.95
CA CYS A 39 0.25 23.20 9.68
C CYS A 39 1.48 24.02 9.26
N LEU A 40 2.57 23.36 8.87
CA LEU A 40 3.79 24.03 8.42
C LEU A 40 3.65 24.85 7.13
N VAL A 41 2.58 24.67 6.35
CA VAL A 41 2.36 25.36 5.06
C VAL A 41 1.38 26.52 5.19
N CYS A 42 0.23 26.30 5.83
CA CYS A 42 -0.85 27.29 5.91
C CYS A 42 -1.24 27.68 7.34
N GLN A 43 -0.52 27.20 8.35
CA GLN A 43 -0.75 27.47 9.78
C GLN A 43 -2.12 27.04 10.32
N ALA A 44 -2.96 26.37 9.53
CA ALA A 44 -4.23 25.83 9.99
C ALA A 44 -4.05 24.87 11.19
N PRO A 45 -5.00 24.84 12.14
CA PRO A 45 -4.90 24.01 13.34
C PRO A 45 -4.88 22.51 12.99
N VAL A 46 -3.94 21.77 13.59
CA VAL A 46 -3.77 20.32 13.40
C VAL A 46 -3.59 19.61 14.74
N HIS A 47 -3.89 18.31 14.78
CA HIS A 47 -3.59 17.49 15.96
C HIS A 47 -2.09 17.51 16.26
N ALA A 48 -1.71 17.38 17.54
CA ALA A 48 -0.33 17.48 18.01
C ALA A 48 0.66 16.53 17.28
N ASN A 49 0.16 15.39 16.78
CA ASN A 49 0.96 14.40 16.04
C ASN A 49 1.03 14.64 14.52
N ARG A 50 0.51 15.77 14.01
CA ARG A 50 0.49 16.09 12.58
C ARG A 50 1.30 17.36 12.33
N GLN A 51 2.14 17.32 11.30
CA GLN A 51 2.87 18.49 10.81
C GLN A 51 2.10 19.27 9.72
N TYR A 52 1.11 18.63 9.08
CA TYR A 52 0.36 19.21 7.97
C TYR A 52 -1.15 19.01 8.15
N CYS A 53 -1.95 19.96 7.66
CA CYS A 53 -3.40 19.82 7.62
C CYS A 53 -3.82 18.81 6.53
N ALA A 54 -5.10 18.43 6.48
CA ALA A 54 -5.57 17.45 5.49
C ALA A 54 -5.31 17.88 4.04
N ALA A 55 -5.45 19.17 3.74
CA ALA A 55 -5.18 19.74 2.41
C ALA A 55 -3.69 19.77 2.04
N HIS A 56 -2.81 20.03 3.02
CA HIS A 56 -1.35 20.08 2.81
C HIS A 56 -0.64 18.80 3.22
N LYS A 57 -1.39 17.73 3.53
CA LYS A 57 -0.80 16.44 3.80
C LYS A 57 -0.14 15.96 2.51
N ARG A 58 1.12 16.34 2.31
CA ARG A 58 2.02 15.68 1.39
C ARG A 58 2.24 14.29 1.99
N LEU A 59 1.35 13.38 1.65
CA LEU A 59 1.81 12.02 1.41
C LEU A 59 2.89 12.21 0.33
N PRO A 60 4.16 11.83 0.56
CA PRO A 60 5.12 11.76 -0.53
C PRO A 60 4.38 11.11 -1.68
N SER A 61 4.35 11.76 -2.85
CA SER A 61 3.65 11.14 -3.95
C SER A 61 4.37 9.82 -4.17
N ARG A 62 3.63 8.71 -4.20
CA ARG A 62 4.26 7.38 -4.21
C ARG A 62 5.19 7.21 -5.42
N SER A 63 5.03 8.04 -6.46
CA SER A 63 5.95 8.14 -7.60
C SER A 63 7.33 8.72 -7.28
N GLU A 64 7.49 9.50 -6.21
CA GLU A 64 8.80 10.01 -5.76
C GLU A 64 9.82 8.90 -5.44
N TYR A 65 9.36 7.67 -5.20
CA TYR A 65 10.22 6.53 -4.92
C TYR A 65 10.57 5.69 -6.15
N TYR A 66 9.80 5.81 -7.23
CA TYR A 66 9.91 4.89 -8.37
C TYR A 66 11.23 5.06 -9.10
N ASP A 67 11.67 6.30 -9.22
CA ASP A 67 12.85 6.65 -10.01
C ASP A 67 14.12 6.74 -9.14
N LEU A 68 14.00 6.50 -7.81
CA LEU A 68 15.17 6.33 -6.96
C LEU A 68 15.89 5.04 -7.33
N THR A 69 17.21 5.10 -7.35
CA THR A 69 18.06 3.92 -7.35
C THR A 69 17.97 3.17 -6.02
N VAL A 70 18.36 1.90 -6.01
CA VAL A 70 18.44 1.10 -4.78
C VAL A 70 19.36 1.77 -3.76
N THR A 71 20.50 2.34 -4.19
CA THR A 71 21.40 3.12 -3.31
C THR A 71 20.69 4.30 -2.67
N GLU A 72 20.03 5.15 -3.47
CA GLU A 72 19.33 6.35 -2.95
C GLU A 72 18.18 5.96 -2.02
N PHE A 73 17.45 4.90 -2.38
CA PHE A 73 16.39 4.37 -1.55
C PHE A 73 16.91 3.85 -0.19
N LYS A 74 18.03 3.10 -0.18
CA LYS A 74 18.70 2.67 1.06
C LYS A 74 19.18 3.87 1.87
N ALA A 75 19.84 4.85 1.23
CA ALA A 75 20.36 6.05 1.89
C ALA A 75 19.25 6.88 2.57
N ARG A 76 18.12 7.09 1.88
CA ARG A 76 16.97 7.83 2.42
C ARG A 76 16.38 7.18 3.68
N ASN A 77 16.53 5.87 3.81
CA ASN A 77 16.02 5.08 4.93
C ASN A 77 17.12 4.59 5.87
N ALA A 78 18.37 5.07 5.76
CA ALA A 78 19.51 4.58 6.52
C ALA A 78 19.40 4.83 8.04
N HIS A 79 18.59 5.82 8.44
CA HIS A 79 18.27 6.11 9.85
C HIS A 79 17.27 5.12 10.47
N LEU A 80 16.70 4.22 9.66
CA LEU A 80 15.74 3.20 10.09
C LEU A 80 16.41 1.83 10.19
N HIS A 81 15.79 0.91 10.94
CA HIS A 81 16.29 -0.46 11.07
C HIS A 81 16.42 -1.13 9.67
N PRO A 82 17.48 -1.92 9.39
CA PRO A 82 17.70 -2.53 8.07
C PRO A 82 16.52 -3.34 7.50
N SER A 83 15.69 -3.95 8.35
CA SER A 83 14.47 -4.66 7.90
C SER A 83 13.41 -3.73 7.28
N TYR A 84 13.43 -2.44 7.62
CA TYR A 84 12.53 -1.44 7.06
C TYR A 84 12.65 -1.36 5.54
N TYR A 85 13.87 -1.46 5.00
CA TYR A 85 14.11 -1.48 3.56
C TYR A 85 13.24 -2.53 2.87
N ARG A 86 13.22 -3.77 3.37
CA ARG A 86 12.45 -4.87 2.77
C ARG A 86 10.95 -4.64 2.89
N GLY A 87 10.47 -4.19 4.06
CA GLY A 87 9.05 -3.89 4.26
C GLY A 87 8.54 -2.75 3.39
N HIS A 88 9.36 -1.71 3.21
CA HIS A 88 9.04 -0.56 2.38
C HIS A 88 9.07 -0.94 0.90
N LEU A 89 10.08 -1.71 0.46
CA LEU A 89 10.16 -2.23 -0.90
C LEU A 89 8.92 -3.07 -1.25
N ASN A 90 8.52 -4.03 -0.40
CA ASN A 90 7.31 -4.83 -0.61
C ASN A 90 6.05 -3.98 -0.74
N THR A 91 6.00 -2.82 -0.06
CA THR A 91 4.89 -1.88 -0.19
C THR A 91 4.89 -1.21 -1.56
N LEU A 92 6.06 -0.80 -2.06
CA LEU A 92 6.21 -0.23 -3.40
C LEU A 92 5.90 -1.26 -4.50
N THR A 93 6.35 -2.50 -4.36
CA THR A 93 6.03 -3.61 -5.28
C THR A 93 4.52 -3.80 -5.41
N ARG A 94 3.79 -3.86 -4.27
CA ARG A 94 2.32 -3.98 -4.27
C ARG A 94 1.63 -2.81 -4.96
N LEU A 95 2.18 -1.60 -4.83
CA LEU A 95 1.62 -0.40 -5.43
C LEU A 95 1.84 -0.35 -6.94
N LEU A 96 3.07 -0.63 -7.39
CA LEU A 96 3.42 -0.67 -8.81
C LEU A 96 2.62 -1.73 -9.58
N ASN A 97 2.21 -2.80 -8.88
CA ASN A 97 1.44 -3.90 -9.46
C ASN A 97 -0.06 -3.85 -9.12
N ALA A 98 -0.55 -2.80 -8.46
CA ALA A 98 -1.94 -2.74 -7.98
C ALA A 98 -3.00 -2.78 -9.09
N HIS A 99 -2.63 -2.40 -10.31
CA HIS A 99 -3.50 -2.42 -11.49
C HIS A 99 -3.68 -3.82 -12.08
N ARG A 100 -2.89 -4.81 -11.66
CA ARG A 100 -2.90 -6.16 -12.20
C ARG A 100 -3.94 -7.03 -11.47
N PRO A 101 -4.61 -7.95 -12.18
CA PRO A 101 -5.51 -8.91 -11.54
C PRO A 101 -4.74 -9.79 -10.55
N ARG A 102 -5.30 -10.03 -9.36
CA ARG A 102 -4.69 -10.89 -8.33
C ARG A 102 -4.94 -12.37 -8.59
N VAL A 103 -4.51 -12.83 -9.77
CA VAL A 103 -4.63 -14.21 -10.22
C VAL A 103 -3.25 -14.77 -10.49
N CYS A 104 -3.02 -16.01 -10.08
CA CYS A 104 -1.80 -16.75 -10.36
C CYS A 104 -1.63 -16.89 -11.88
N GLN A 105 -0.53 -16.35 -12.41
CA GLN A 105 -0.23 -16.39 -13.83
C GLN A 105 0.19 -17.78 -14.32
N ALA A 106 0.54 -18.70 -13.42
CA ALA A 106 0.90 -20.07 -13.75
C ALA A 106 -0.30 -21.02 -13.80
N CYS A 107 -1.16 -21.00 -12.77
CA CYS A 107 -2.25 -21.99 -12.62
C CYS A 107 -3.67 -21.40 -12.58
N GLY A 108 -3.82 -20.07 -12.62
CA GLY A 108 -5.13 -19.41 -12.61
C GLY A 108 -5.79 -19.29 -11.22
N TYR A 109 -5.15 -19.72 -10.13
CA TYR A 109 -5.69 -19.53 -8.78
C TYR A 109 -5.90 -18.05 -8.43
N ASP A 110 -7.10 -17.68 -8.01
CA ASP A 110 -7.58 -16.29 -7.92
C ASP A 110 -7.83 -15.78 -6.50
N LYS A 111 -7.73 -16.65 -5.48
CA LYS A 111 -7.99 -16.26 -4.09
C LYS A 111 -6.79 -15.62 -3.40
N HIS A 112 -5.58 -16.02 -3.77
CA HIS A 112 -4.34 -15.48 -3.18
C HIS A 112 -3.15 -15.61 -4.14
N ALA A 113 -2.54 -14.47 -4.45
CA ALA A 113 -1.32 -14.37 -5.23
C ALA A 113 -0.29 -13.48 -4.52
N GLU A 114 0.97 -13.87 -4.63
CA GLU A 114 2.16 -13.23 -4.11
C GLU A 114 2.94 -12.58 -5.25
N HIS A 115 3.77 -11.59 -4.91
CA HIS A 115 4.64 -10.91 -5.88
C HIS A 115 5.97 -11.65 -5.90
N CYS A 116 6.17 -12.46 -6.93
CA CYS A 116 7.39 -13.22 -7.15
C CYS A 116 8.31 -12.43 -8.10
N HIS A 117 9.57 -12.26 -7.75
CA HIS A 117 10.51 -11.54 -8.62
C HIS A 117 11.00 -12.47 -9.74
N ILE A 118 10.93 -12.00 -10.98
CA ILE A 118 11.41 -12.76 -12.15
C ILE A 118 12.94 -12.91 -12.06
N ARG A 119 13.63 -11.78 -11.90
CA ARG A 119 15.05 -11.69 -11.53
C ARG A 119 15.14 -11.40 -10.03
N PRO A 120 15.93 -12.16 -9.25
CA PRO A 120 16.01 -11.95 -7.80
C PRO A 120 16.68 -10.61 -7.47
N LEU A 121 16.28 -10.00 -6.35
CA LEU A 121 16.80 -8.68 -5.91
C LEU A 121 18.33 -8.58 -5.90
N LYS A 122 19.02 -9.65 -5.51
CA LYS A 122 20.49 -9.72 -5.44
C LYS A 122 21.20 -9.64 -6.80
N ALA A 123 20.47 -9.86 -7.90
CA ALA A 123 21.01 -9.83 -9.26
C ALA A 123 20.89 -8.43 -9.91
N PHE A 124 20.33 -7.46 -9.21
CA PHE A 124 20.28 -6.07 -9.66
C PHE A 124 21.47 -5.28 -9.11
N PRO A 125 22.13 -4.43 -9.92
CA PRO A 125 23.09 -3.47 -9.40
C PRO A 125 22.38 -2.43 -8.51
N ASP A 126 23.11 -1.83 -7.58
CA ASP A 126 22.53 -0.82 -6.68
C ASP A 126 22.12 0.48 -7.40
N THR A 127 22.54 0.67 -8.66
CA THR A 127 22.10 1.76 -9.55
C THR A 127 20.74 1.51 -10.20
N THR A 128 20.17 0.31 -10.10
CA THR A 128 18.84 0.02 -10.63
C THR A 128 17.77 0.86 -9.90
N THR A 129 16.79 1.36 -10.65
CA THR A 129 15.63 2.07 -10.09
C THR A 129 14.64 1.13 -9.38
N ILE A 130 13.92 1.63 -8.38
CA ILE A 130 12.85 0.84 -7.74
C ILE A 130 11.77 0.42 -8.73
N ARG A 131 11.47 1.26 -9.73
CA ARG A 131 10.53 0.96 -10.81
C ARG A 131 10.94 -0.28 -11.60
N GLU A 132 12.20 -0.38 -12.00
CA GLU A 132 12.69 -1.54 -12.74
C GLU A 132 12.70 -2.79 -11.85
N LEU A 133 13.13 -2.65 -10.60
CA LEU A 133 13.27 -3.77 -9.67
C LEU A 133 11.92 -4.33 -9.19
N SER A 134 10.93 -3.48 -8.92
CA SER A 134 9.62 -3.83 -8.35
C SER A 134 8.43 -3.62 -9.29
N GLY A 135 8.71 -3.22 -10.54
CA GLY A 135 7.70 -2.97 -11.56
C GLY A 135 7.10 -4.24 -12.15
N PRO A 136 6.08 -4.11 -13.01
CA PRO A 136 5.40 -5.23 -13.62
C PRO A 136 6.33 -6.12 -14.45
N ASP A 137 7.38 -5.54 -15.04
CA ASP A 137 8.33 -6.24 -15.91
C ASP A 137 9.27 -7.19 -15.16
N ASN A 138 9.38 -7.06 -13.84
CA ASN A 138 10.18 -7.95 -12.99
C ASN A 138 9.35 -8.70 -11.94
N ILE A 139 8.02 -8.72 -12.06
CA ILE A 139 7.14 -9.36 -11.08
C ILE A 139 6.17 -10.32 -11.75
N PHE A 140 6.16 -11.56 -11.29
CA PHE A 140 5.02 -12.47 -11.46
C PHE A 140 4.05 -12.35 -10.29
N LEU A 141 2.76 -12.53 -10.58
CA LEU A 141 1.74 -12.83 -9.59
C LEU A 141 1.51 -14.34 -9.57
N LEU A 142 1.96 -15.01 -8.51
CA LEU A 142 1.90 -16.47 -8.38
C LEU A 142 1.20 -16.86 -7.07
N CYS A 143 0.46 -17.96 -7.03
CA CYS A 143 0.02 -18.52 -5.76
C CYS A 143 1.24 -19.05 -4.96
N PRO A 144 1.11 -19.28 -3.64
CA PRO A 144 2.25 -19.70 -2.82
C PRO A 144 2.96 -20.96 -3.33
N ASN A 145 2.21 -21.91 -3.88
CA ASN A 145 2.78 -23.14 -4.43
C ASN A 145 3.61 -22.87 -5.69
N CYS A 146 3.05 -22.20 -6.69
CA CYS A 146 3.77 -21.88 -7.93
C CYS A 146 4.94 -20.92 -7.68
N HIS A 147 4.81 -20.02 -6.69
CA HIS A 147 5.91 -19.16 -6.25
C HIS A 147 7.07 -19.99 -5.70
N TRP A 148 6.77 -20.91 -4.78
CA TRP A 148 7.77 -21.82 -4.24
C TRP A 148 8.44 -22.66 -5.32
N GLU A 149 7.67 -23.25 -6.25
CA GLU A 149 8.21 -24.04 -7.35
C GLU A 149 9.12 -23.21 -8.26
N TYR A 150 8.77 -21.96 -8.55
CA TYR A 150 9.59 -21.05 -9.36
C TYR A 150 10.92 -20.73 -8.67
N ASP A 151 10.88 -20.34 -7.39
CA ASP A 151 12.08 -20.03 -6.61
C ASP A 151 13.04 -21.22 -6.47
N HIS A 152 12.52 -22.45 -6.56
CA HIS A 152 13.28 -23.70 -6.45
C HIS A 152 13.61 -24.34 -7.81
N GLY A 153 13.35 -23.64 -8.92
CA GLY A 153 13.66 -24.13 -10.27
C GLY A 153 12.83 -25.34 -10.71
N LEU A 154 11.70 -25.61 -10.03
CA LEU A 154 10.73 -26.65 -10.38
C LEU A 154 9.64 -26.14 -11.33
N LEU A 155 9.53 -24.82 -11.49
CA LEU A 155 8.66 -24.16 -12.45
C LEU A 155 9.48 -23.17 -13.27
N ARG A 156 9.35 -23.21 -14.60
CA ARG A 156 10.02 -22.26 -15.51
C ARG A 156 9.03 -21.62 -16.47
N VAL A 157 9.40 -20.44 -16.95
CA VAL A 157 8.65 -19.73 -17.99
C VAL A 157 9.19 -20.14 -19.35
N THR A 158 8.29 -20.52 -20.26
CA THR A 158 8.57 -20.84 -21.66
C THR A 158 7.74 -19.93 -22.57
N PRO A 159 7.98 -19.91 -23.89
CA PRO A 159 7.17 -19.14 -24.83
C PRO A 159 5.68 -19.51 -24.81
N THR A 160 5.32 -20.71 -24.33
CA THR A 160 3.93 -21.20 -24.24
C THR A 160 3.32 -21.05 -22.85
N GLY A 161 4.04 -20.47 -21.88
CA GLY A 161 3.55 -20.23 -20.52
C GLY A 161 4.44 -20.86 -19.44
N PHE A 162 3.86 -21.17 -18.28
CA PHE A 162 4.58 -21.81 -17.19
C PHE A 162 4.60 -23.34 -17.39
N GLN A 163 5.76 -23.95 -17.24
CA GLN A 163 5.93 -25.40 -17.34
C GLN A 163 6.72 -25.95 -16.16
N PRO A 164 6.31 -27.10 -15.60
CA PRO A 164 7.09 -27.79 -14.59
C PRO A 164 8.42 -28.27 -15.18
N VAL A 165 9.46 -28.27 -14.36
CA VAL A 165 10.75 -28.88 -14.68
C VAL A 165 10.71 -30.32 -14.18
N SER A 166 10.97 -31.27 -15.07
CA SER A 166 11.08 -32.69 -14.69
C SER A 166 12.13 -32.86 -13.60
N ARG A 167 11.79 -33.57 -12.51
CA ARG A 167 12.79 -33.96 -11.51
C ARG A 167 13.88 -34.81 -12.21
N PRO A 168 15.16 -34.58 -11.89
CA PRO A 168 16.23 -35.48 -12.33
C PRO A 168 16.02 -36.89 -11.78
#